data_AF-A0A6V7JF07-F1
#
_entry.id   AF-A0A6V7JF07-F1
#
_cell.length_a   1.000
_cell.length_b   1.000
_cell.length_c   1.000
_cell.angle_alpha   90.00
_cell.angle_beta   90.00
_cell.angle_gamma   90.00
#
_symmetry.space_group_name_H-M   'P 1'
#
loop_
_entity.id
_entity.type
_entity.pdbx_description
1 polymer ?
#
loop_
_entity_poly.entity_id
_entity_poly.type
_entity_poly.pdbx_seq_one_letter_code
_entity_poly.pdbx_strand_id
1 'polypeptide(L)' 'MTDSTELKMNVAALKRVDPYIKDILGTATHVALYTFNPDNNEWEKTDIEGALFVYSRNGEPYNSILIMNR' A
#
# COMPACT_ATOMS: atom_id res chain seq x y z
N MET A 1 -0.41 6.85 17.68
CA MET A 1 -1.38 5.74 17.71
C MET A 1 -2.50 6.12 16.76
N THR A 2 -2.58 5.48 15.60
CA THR A 2 -3.62 5.74 14.59
C THR A 2 -4.97 5.34 15.16
N ASP A 3 -6.00 6.18 15.00
CA ASP A 3 -7.32 5.94 15.59
C ASP A 3 -7.95 4.68 14.96
N SER A 4 -8.60 3.83 15.78
CA SER A 4 -9.28 2.62 15.31
C SER A 4 -10.36 2.92 14.26
N THR A 5 -10.92 4.13 14.31
CA THR A 5 -11.95 4.60 13.37
C THR A 5 -11.35 4.86 11.99
N GLU A 6 -10.17 5.48 11.93
CA GLU A 6 -9.43 5.71 10.68
C GLU A 6 -9.00 4.37 10.05
N LEU A 7 -8.53 3.42 10.85
CA LEU A 7 -8.18 2.08 10.37
C LEU A 7 -9.40 1.36 9.75
N LYS A 8 -10.58 1.45 10.36
CA LYS A 8 -11.82 0.86 9.80
C LYS A 8 -12.25 1.50 8.48
N MET A 9 -12.18 2.82 8.38
CA MET A 9 -12.45 3.54 7.14
C MET A 9 -11.47 3.15 6.03
N ASN A 10 -10.18 3.04 6.38
CA ASN A 10 -9.14 2.60 5.45
C ASN A 10 -9.41 1.18 4.95
N VAL A 11 -9.77 0.23 5.82
CA VAL A 11 -10.12 -1.14 5.39
C VAL A 11 -11.28 -1.15 4.39
N ALA A 12 -12.35 -0.40 4.64
CA ALA A 12 -13.49 -0.36 3.73
C ALA A 12 -13.11 0.19 2.35
N ALA A 13 -12.27 1.23 2.31
CA ALA A 13 -11.79 1.80 1.05
C ALA A 13 -10.91 0.81 0.27
N LEU A 14 -10.00 0.10 0.95
CA LEU A 14 -9.07 -0.84 0.34
C LEU A 14 -9.74 -2.14 -0.11
N LYS A 15 -10.84 -2.56 0.54
CA LYS A 15 -11.64 -3.72 0.12
C LYS A 15 -12.23 -3.60 -1.28
N ARG A 16 -12.34 -2.38 -1.82
CA ARG A 16 -12.73 -2.13 -3.21
C ARG A 16 -11.64 -2.55 -4.22
N VAL A 17 -10.39 -2.59 -3.78
CA VAL A 17 -9.22 -2.99 -4.58
C VAL A 17 -8.90 -4.46 -4.35
N ASP A 18 -8.92 -4.92 -3.09
CA ASP A 18 -8.70 -6.33 -2.73
C ASP A 18 -9.75 -6.82 -1.71
N PRO A 19 -10.73 -7.66 -2.14
CA PRO A 19 -11.78 -8.18 -1.27
C PRO A 19 -11.28 -9.04 -0.10
N TYR A 20 -10.07 -9.60 -0.21
CA TYR A 20 -9.53 -10.53 0.77
C TYR A 20 -8.82 -9.86 1.95
N ILE A 21 -8.74 -8.53 1.98
CA ILE A 21 -8.16 -7.77 3.08
C ILE A 21 -8.83 -8.16 4.41
N LYS A 22 -7.99 -8.52 5.37
CA LYS A 22 -8.36 -8.87 6.73
C LYS A 22 -8.05 -7.72 7.68
N ASP A 23 -6.77 -7.46 7.93
CA ASP A 23 -6.30 -6.44 8.89
C ASP A 23 -5.21 -5.56 8.28
N ILE A 24 -5.21 -4.26 8.59
CA ILE A 24 -4.09 -3.36 8.28
C ILE A 24 -3.00 -3.55 9.33
N LEU A 25 -1.80 -3.87 8.88
CA LEU A 25 -0.62 -4.11 9.72
C LEU A 25 0.25 -2.84 9.86
N GLY A 26 0.21 -1.97 8.86
CA GLY A 26 0.97 -0.72 8.86
C GLY A 26 0.56 0.23 7.75
N THR A 27 0.81 1.53 7.96
CA THR A 27 0.47 2.59 6.99
C THR A 27 1.59 3.63 6.92
N ALA A 28 1.78 4.22 5.75
CA ALA A 28 2.57 5.44 5.57
C ALA A 28 1.79 6.46 4.72
N THR A 29 1.72 7.71 5.19
CA THR A 29 0.88 8.75 4.58
C THR A 29 1.36 9.19 3.19
N HIS A 30 2.67 9.20 2.97
CA HIS A 30 3.30 9.57 1.71
C HIS A 30 4.48 8.66 1.42
N VAL A 31 4.44 7.99 0.27
CA VAL A 31 5.52 7.22 -0.33
C VAL A 31 5.60 7.54 -1.82
N ALA A 32 6.79 7.37 -2.40
CA ALA A 32 7.02 7.44 -3.85
C ALA A 32 7.77 6.19 -4.29
N LEU A 33 7.35 5.59 -5.40
CA LEU A 33 8.00 4.42 -5.96
C LEU A 33 9.10 4.86 -6.93
N TYR A 34 10.28 4.24 -6.79
CA TYR A 34 11.40 4.38 -7.70
C TYR A 34 11.72 3.01 -8.29
N THR A 35 12.13 2.99 -9.55
CA THR A 35 12.64 1.80 -10.22
C THR A 35 14.08 2.06 -10.63
N PHE A 36 14.94 1.07 -10.44
CA PHE A 36 16.33 1.18 -10.86
C PHE A 36 16.45 0.82 -12.35
N ASN A 37 17.04 1.71 -13.14
CA ASN A 37 17.35 1.46 -14.55
C ASN A 37 18.80 0.94 -14.66
N PRO A 38 19.01 -0.34 -15.02
CA PRO A 38 20.34 -0.92 -15.12
C PRO A 38 21.13 -0.46 -16.35
N ASP A 39 20.46 0.00 -17.41
CA ASP A 39 21.12 0.44 -18.66
C ASP A 39 21.90 1.74 -18.43
N ASN A 40 21.32 2.63 -17.64
CA ASN A 40 21.91 3.92 -17.28
C ASN A 40 22.58 3.90 -15.88
N ASN A 41 22.40 2.81 -15.12
CA ASN A 41 22.86 2.64 -13.74
C ASN A 41 22.37 3.75 -12.79
N GLU A 42 21.10 4.13 -12.91
CA GLU A 42 20.48 5.25 -12.20
C GLU A 42 19.08 4.88 -11.66
N TRP A 43 18.62 5.61 -10.65
CA TRP A 43 17.26 5.48 -10.12
C TRP A 43 16.30 6.41 -10.86
N GLU A 44 15.20 5.86 -11.35
CA GLU A 44 14.14 6.61 -12.03
C GLU A 44 12.92 6.73 -11.11
N LYS A 45 12.44 7.96 -10.93
CA LYS A 45 11.18 8.22 -10.20
C LYS A 45 10.01 7.78 -11.09
N THR A 46 9.10 6.97 -10.54
CA THR A 46 7.86 6.61 -11.23
C THR A 46 6.77 7.66 -11.02
N ASP A 47 5.63 7.51 -11.70
CA ASP A 47 4.42 8.30 -11.49
C ASP A 47 3.55 7.78 -10.33
N ILE A 48 4.04 6.79 -9.57
CA ILE A 48 3.34 6.22 -8.43
C ILE A 48 3.79 6.92 -7.14
N GLU A 49 2.90 7.77 -6.60
CA GLU A 49 3.10 8.51 -5.36
C GLU A 49 1.79 8.59 -4.56
N GLY A 50 1.82 8.24 -3.28
CA GLY A 50 0.61 8.24 -2.48
C GLY A 50 0.72 7.56 -1.13
N ALA A 51 -0.41 7.05 -0.62
CA ALA A 51 -0.45 6.39 0.68
C ALA A 51 -0.16 4.89 0.56
N LEU A 52 0.70 4.35 1.43
CA LEU A 52 1.05 2.93 1.47
C LEU A 52 0.33 2.21 2.61
N PHE A 53 -0.12 0.99 2.31
CA PHE A 53 -0.77 0.09 3.25
C PHE A 53 -0.11 -1.28 3.19
N VAL A 54 0.28 -1.81 4.35
CA VAL A 54 0.66 -3.22 4.54
C VAL A 54 -0.49 -3.91 5.24
N TYR A 55 -0.96 -5.03 4.71
CA TYR A 55 -2.15 -5.71 5.23
C TYR A 55 -2.07 -7.23 5.13
N SER A 56 -2.82 -7.90 6.00
CA SER A 56 -3.04 -9.35 5.97
C SER A 56 -4.27 -9.71 5.13
N ARG A 57 -4.28 -10.92 4.56
CA ARG A 57 -5.37 -11.43 3.72
C ARG A 57 -5.95 -12.72 4.31
N ASN A 58 -7.21 -12.99 3.98
CA ASN A 58 -7.93 -14.22 4.39
C ASN A 58 -7.54 -15.47 3.58
N GLY A 59 -6.54 -15.37 2.70
CA GLY A 59 -6.03 -16.47 1.88
C GLY A 59 -4.71 -16.07 1.23
N GLU A 60 -4.08 -17.01 0.52
CA GLU A 60 -2.78 -16.76 -0.11
C GLU A 60 -2.84 -15.71 -1.25
N PRO A 61 -1.79 -14.88 -1.39
CA PRO A 61 -0.74 -14.61 -0.41
C PRO A 61 -1.29 -13.96 0.87
N TYR A 62 -0.86 -14.43 2.06
CA TYR A 62 -1.41 -13.98 3.35
C TYR A 62 -1.05 -12.55 3.76
N ASN A 63 -0.07 -11.94 3.11
CA ASN A 63 0.35 -10.57 3.33
C ASN A 63 0.55 -9.88 1.99
N SER A 64 0.22 -8.60 1.91
CA SER A 64 0.37 -7.82 0.70
C SER A 64 0.62 -6.34 1.03
N ILE A 65 1.09 -5.61 0.02
CA ILE A 65 1.40 -4.18 0.08
C ILE A 65 0.63 -3.50 -1.05
N LEU A 66 0.03 -2.34 -0.76
CA LEU A 66 -0.68 -1.52 -1.75
C LEU A 66 -0.28 -0.06 -1.59
N ILE A 67 0.00 0.60 -2.72
CA ILE A 67 0.15 2.06 -2.80
C ILE A 67 -1.09 2.61 -3.51
N MET A 68 -1.83 3.47 -2.83
CA MET A 68 -2.95 4.22 -3.41
C MET A 68 -2.40 5.45 -4.11
N ASN A 69 -2.24 5.37 -5.44
CA ASN A 69 -1.73 6.48 -6.25
C ASN A 69 -2.67 7.69 -6.21
N ARG A 70 -2.11 8.91 -6.19
CA ARG A 70 -2.86 10.17 -6.11
C ARG A 70 -2.83 10.98 -7.39
#